data_AF-A0A7V9DCM0-F1
#
_entry.id   AF-A0A7V9DCM0-F1
#
_cell.length_a   1.000
_cell.length_b   1.000
_cell.length_c   1.000
_cell.angle_alpha   90.00
_cell.angle_beta   90.00
_cell.angle_gamma   90.00
#
_symmetry.space_group_name_H-M   'P 1'
#
loop_
_entity.id
_entity.type
_entity.pdbx_description
1 polymer ?
#
loop_
_entity_poly.entity_id
_entity_poly.type
_entity_poly.pdbx_seq_one_letter_code
_entity_poly.pdbx_strand_id
1 'polypeptide(L)'
;DEDIHLTQPPEPAREERRPALVFLRGEQLAAPIPLERDEVTLGRALEADVRINDPNVSPLHAKITKADNDGDEVYTLTDFGSRTGTFLNGERVANAVLASGDKLSIGQNILRFELVDEIDREYQRQIHRLISHDDLTGLLSSRSFFFELRREAARAAAEDRSFCVMMLDVDHFKVVNDTYGHLTGSKTLEEIGGCIINILRSGDAASRFGGEEFAAFLLDADIAQALVAAERIRAAIESHGFSIVRHGRPVETHHVTISIGIATFPEDSREPIELVEKADSALYRAKREGRNRVCAYRDVSDDEVNRDLPPRRD
;
A
#
# COMPACT_ATOMS: atom_id res chain seq x y z
N ASP A 1 -4.81 -50.87 43.30
CA ASP A 1 -5.62 -50.89 42.08
C ASP A 1 -6.67 -49.80 42.25
N GLU A 2 -6.51 -48.60 41.70
CA GLU A 2 -6.15 -48.27 40.33
C GLU A 2 -5.17 -47.08 40.27
N ASP A 3 -4.04 -47.27 39.59
CA ASP A 3 -3.13 -46.20 39.19
C ASP A 3 -3.80 -45.38 38.09
N ILE A 4 -4.13 -44.12 38.39
CA ILE A 4 -4.59 -43.15 37.40
C ILE A 4 -3.33 -42.66 36.66
N HIS A 5 -2.98 -43.33 35.56
CA HIS A 5 -2.03 -42.79 34.59
C HIS A 5 -2.60 -41.49 34.01
N LEU A 6 -2.15 -40.36 34.54
CA LEU A 6 -2.22 -39.07 33.88
C LEU A 6 -1.44 -39.18 32.57
N THR A 7 -2.15 -39.45 31.49
CA THR A 7 -1.62 -39.29 30.14
C THR A 7 -1.28 -37.82 29.97
N GLN A 8 0.00 -37.53 29.78
CA GLN A 8 0.42 -36.20 29.35
C GLN A 8 -0.36 -35.86 28.06
N PRO A 9 -0.85 -34.63 27.90
CA PRO A 9 -1.43 -34.22 26.64
C PRO A 9 -0.41 -34.50 25.53
N PRO A 10 -0.85 -34.96 24.34
CA PRO A 10 0.07 -35.14 23.22
C PRO A 10 0.85 -33.84 23.02
N GLU A 11 2.18 -33.94 22.90
CA GLU A 11 3.00 -32.80 22.49
C GLU A 11 2.34 -32.17 21.26
N PRO A 12 2.16 -30.84 21.21
CA PRO A 12 1.61 -30.21 20.02
C PRO A 12 2.48 -30.65 18.84
N ALA A 13 1.84 -31.22 17.82
CA ALA A 13 2.48 -31.58 16.57
C ALA A 13 3.38 -30.41 16.17
N ARG A 14 4.69 -30.66 15.95
CA ARG A 14 5.69 -29.63 15.59
C ARG A 14 5.01 -28.62 14.65
N GLU A 15 4.61 -27.47 15.19
CA GLU A 15 3.90 -26.47 14.41
C GLU A 15 4.81 -26.12 13.24
N GLU A 16 4.27 -26.19 12.01
CA GLU A 16 5.04 -25.98 10.79
C GLU A 16 5.47 -24.50 10.71
N ARG A 17 6.53 -24.17 11.46
CA ARG A 17 7.13 -22.84 11.48
C ARG A 17 7.74 -22.58 10.13
N ARG A 18 7.39 -21.44 9.54
CA ARG A 18 7.89 -21.05 8.22
C ARG A 18 8.84 -19.87 8.34
N PRO A 19 9.92 -19.85 7.55
CA PRO A 19 10.86 -18.75 7.54
C PRO A 19 10.23 -17.47 6.97
N ALA A 20 10.46 -16.35 7.63
CA ALA A 20 10.07 -15.04 7.14
C ALA A 20 11.12 -13.98 7.50
N LEU A 21 11.17 -12.93 6.68
CA LEU A 21 11.87 -11.70 7.02
C LEU A 21 10.87 -10.61 7.40
N VAL A 22 11.12 -9.92 8.49
CA VAL A 22 10.32 -8.78 8.95
C VAL A 22 11.19 -7.53 8.97
N PHE A 23 10.82 -6.49 8.24
CA PHE A 23 11.51 -5.20 8.34
C PHE A 23 11.22 -4.55 9.68
N LEU A 24 12.28 -4.37 10.48
CA LEU A 24 12.27 -3.55 11.69
C LEU A 24 12.53 -2.06 11.38
N ARG A 25 13.27 -1.80 10.29
CA ARG A 25 13.57 -0.47 9.78
C ARG A 25 13.69 -0.53 8.26
N GLY A 26 12.88 0.24 7.55
CA GLY A 26 12.88 0.30 6.08
C GLY A 26 11.50 0.66 5.53
N GLU A 27 11.28 0.42 4.24
CA GLU A 27 10.05 0.82 3.56
C GLU A 27 8.86 -0.13 3.80
N GLN A 28 9.08 -1.43 4.01
CA GLN A 28 8.03 -2.44 4.24
C GLN A 28 7.88 -2.82 5.73
N LEU A 29 7.69 -1.84 6.61
CA LEU A 29 7.62 -2.10 8.06
C LEU A 29 6.54 -3.14 8.42
N ALA A 30 6.94 -4.12 9.25
CA ALA A 30 6.06 -5.10 9.88
C ALA A 30 5.25 -6.03 8.95
N ALA A 31 5.54 -6.06 7.65
CA ALA A 31 5.03 -7.12 6.76
C ALA A 31 6.00 -8.32 6.79
N PRO A 32 5.55 -9.54 7.12
CA PRO A 32 6.38 -10.72 6.96
C PRO A 32 6.52 -11.07 5.48
N ILE A 33 7.76 -11.18 5.02
CA ILE A 33 8.09 -11.64 3.68
C ILE A 33 8.42 -13.13 3.79
N PRO A 34 7.53 -14.03 3.34
CA PRO A 34 7.78 -15.46 3.44
C PRO A 34 8.96 -15.86 2.54
N LEU A 35 9.86 -16.68 3.07
CA LEU A 35 10.97 -17.24 2.31
C LEU A 35 10.55 -18.58 1.69
N GLU A 36 9.70 -18.51 0.67
CA GLU A 36 9.09 -19.71 0.04
C GLU A 36 10.05 -20.46 -0.90
N ARG A 37 11.12 -19.79 -1.37
CA ARG A 37 12.09 -20.35 -2.31
C ARG A 37 13.30 -20.89 -1.55
N ASP A 38 13.95 -21.90 -2.13
CA ASP A 38 15.20 -22.44 -1.60
C ASP A 38 16.35 -21.41 -1.66
N GLU A 39 16.27 -20.46 -2.60
CA GLU A 39 17.16 -19.30 -2.68
C GLU A 39 16.31 -18.03 -2.77
N VAL A 40 16.57 -17.09 -1.86
CA VAL A 40 15.93 -15.77 -1.83
C VAL A 40 17.01 -14.70 -1.85
N THR A 41 16.97 -13.85 -2.87
CA THR A 41 17.92 -12.75 -3.07
C THR A 41 17.43 -11.45 -2.42
N LEU A 42 18.36 -10.69 -1.85
CA LEU A 42 18.12 -9.38 -1.24
C LEU A 42 18.91 -8.31 -2.00
N GLY A 43 18.28 -7.21 -2.37
CA GLY A 43 18.99 -6.12 -3.03
C GLY A 43 18.10 -5.01 -3.57
N ARG A 44 18.70 -3.96 -4.15
CA ARG A 44 17.94 -2.83 -4.69
C ARG A 44 17.36 -3.06 -6.08
N ALA A 45 17.82 -4.09 -6.79
CA ALA A 45 17.36 -4.38 -8.15
C ALA A 45 15.88 -4.77 -8.16
N LEU A 46 15.21 -4.51 -9.28
CA LEU A 46 13.81 -4.91 -9.49
C LEU A 46 13.64 -6.45 -9.50
N GLU A 47 14.68 -7.17 -9.90
CA GLU A 47 14.70 -8.63 -10.00
C GLU A 47 15.03 -9.35 -8.68
N ALA A 48 15.41 -8.62 -7.63
CA ALA A 48 15.67 -9.23 -6.32
C ALA A 48 14.35 -9.68 -5.67
N ASP A 49 14.35 -10.87 -5.05
CA ASP A 49 13.17 -11.42 -4.38
C ASP A 49 12.70 -10.52 -3.23
N VAL A 50 13.65 -10.00 -2.43
CA VAL A 50 13.41 -9.03 -1.37
C VAL A 50 14.05 -7.71 -1.78
N ARG A 51 13.22 -6.81 -2.31
CA ARG A 51 13.66 -5.50 -2.77
C ARG A 51 13.90 -4.54 -1.60
N ILE A 52 15.11 -3.99 -1.53
CA ILE A 52 15.51 -2.99 -0.54
C ILE A 52 15.86 -1.70 -1.29
N ASN A 53 14.93 -0.75 -1.31
CA ASN A 53 15.08 0.51 -2.03
C ASN A 53 15.98 1.51 -1.28
N ASP A 54 17.27 1.22 -1.25
CA ASP A 54 18.28 2.09 -0.65
C ASP A 54 19.44 2.24 -1.65
N PRO A 55 19.81 3.47 -2.05
CA PRO A 55 20.95 3.71 -2.95
C PRO A 55 22.29 3.15 -2.42
N ASN A 56 22.38 2.90 -1.12
CA ASN A 56 23.56 2.29 -0.49
C ASN A 56 23.60 0.77 -0.63
N VAL A 57 22.51 0.15 -1.06
CA VAL A 57 22.39 -1.29 -1.22
C VAL A 57 22.80 -1.69 -2.65
N SER A 58 23.63 -2.73 -2.80
CA SER A 58 23.95 -3.31 -4.12
C SER A 58 22.71 -3.85 -4.85
N PRO A 59 22.69 -3.89 -6.21
CA PRO A 59 21.59 -4.46 -6.99
C PRO A 59 21.16 -5.86 -6.51
N LEU A 60 22.15 -6.74 -6.37
CA LEU A 60 22.07 -8.01 -5.65
C LEU A 60 23.07 -7.89 -4.49
N HIS A 61 22.58 -7.83 -3.26
CA HIS A 61 23.38 -7.51 -2.08
C HIS A 61 23.78 -8.75 -1.29
N ALA A 62 22.79 -9.60 -1.02
CA ALA A 62 22.96 -10.84 -0.29
C ALA A 62 21.94 -11.87 -0.77
N LYS A 63 22.11 -13.11 -0.33
CA LYS A 63 21.10 -14.16 -0.49
C LYS A 63 20.91 -14.97 0.78
N ILE A 64 19.73 -15.51 0.94
CA ILE A 64 19.42 -16.53 1.95
C ILE A 64 19.15 -17.83 1.20
N THR A 65 19.90 -18.88 1.53
CA THR A 65 19.68 -20.23 1.01
C THR A 65 19.17 -21.15 2.08
N LYS A 66 18.19 -21.97 1.73
CA LYS A 66 17.66 -23.06 2.54
C LYS A 66 18.40 -24.35 2.19
N ALA A 67 18.83 -25.09 3.21
CA ALA A 67 19.36 -26.43 3.07
C ALA A 67 18.69 -27.35 4.09
N ASP A 68 18.47 -28.61 3.72
CA ASP A 68 18.02 -29.65 4.65
C ASP A 68 19.26 -30.31 5.27
N ASN A 69 19.32 -30.37 6.59
CA ASN A 69 20.38 -31.02 7.34
C ASN A 69 19.76 -31.97 8.38
N ASP A 70 19.76 -33.27 8.06
CA ASP A 70 19.17 -34.33 8.90
C ASP A 70 17.71 -34.08 9.30
N GLY A 71 16.90 -33.47 8.42
CA GLY A 71 15.48 -33.22 8.63
C GLY A 71 15.18 -31.89 9.34
N ASP A 72 16.21 -31.10 9.65
CA ASP A 72 16.08 -29.73 10.11
C ASP A 72 16.49 -28.75 9.00
N GLU A 73 15.66 -27.73 8.78
CA GLU A 73 15.93 -26.70 7.77
C GLU A 73 16.95 -25.67 8.30
N VAL A 74 18.06 -25.53 7.59
CA VAL A 74 19.13 -24.57 7.90
C VAL A 74 19.12 -23.44 6.89
N TYR A 75 19.06 -22.21 7.39
CA TYR A 75 19.05 -20.99 6.58
C TYR A 75 20.41 -20.32 6.65
N THR A 76 21.01 -20.03 5.49
CA THR A 76 22.35 -19.43 5.41
C THR A 76 22.30 -18.11 4.66
N LEU A 77 22.73 -17.03 5.32
CA LEU A 77 22.94 -15.72 4.72
C LEU A 77 24.31 -15.66 4.05
N THR A 78 24.37 -15.23 2.79
CA THR A 78 25.61 -15.02 2.05
C THR A 78 25.65 -13.63 1.43
N ASP A 79 26.72 -12.87 1.67
CA ASP A 79 26.97 -11.57 1.04
C ASP A 79 27.54 -11.75 -0.38
N PHE A 80 27.05 -10.97 -1.35
CA PHE A 80 27.50 -11.02 -2.74
C PHE A 80 28.61 -10.01 -3.06
N GLY A 81 29.52 -9.77 -2.13
CA GLY A 81 30.57 -8.75 -2.28
C GLY A 81 29.97 -7.36 -2.31
N SER A 82 28.98 -7.11 -1.45
CA SER A 82 28.22 -5.87 -1.47
C SER A 82 29.08 -4.65 -1.14
N ARG A 83 28.68 -3.48 -1.65
CA ARG A 83 29.46 -2.24 -1.51
C ARG A 83 29.63 -1.81 -0.05
N THR A 84 28.59 -1.99 0.76
CA THR A 84 28.57 -1.58 2.18
C THR A 84 28.78 -2.75 3.14
N GLY A 85 28.78 -3.99 2.65
CA GLY A 85 28.77 -5.20 3.48
C GLY A 85 27.39 -5.53 4.02
N THR A 86 27.21 -6.82 4.32
CA THR A 86 26.08 -7.37 5.07
C THR A 86 26.48 -7.59 6.53
N PHE A 87 25.60 -7.25 7.46
CA PHE A 87 25.84 -7.42 8.90
C PHE A 87 24.78 -8.31 9.54
N LEU A 88 25.20 -9.20 10.43
CA LEU A 88 24.33 -10.04 11.26
C LEU A 88 24.56 -9.68 12.72
N ASN A 89 23.51 -9.25 13.41
CA ASN A 89 23.57 -8.81 14.81
C ASN A 89 24.65 -7.74 15.11
N GLY A 90 24.99 -6.93 14.11
CA GLY A 90 25.98 -5.86 14.19
C GLY A 90 27.39 -6.25 13.71
N GLU A 91 27.64 -7.53 13.45
CA GLU A 91 28.93 -8.01 12.94
C GLU A 91 28.90 -8.22 11.42
N ARG A 92 29.96 -7.80 10.72
CA ARG A 92 30.05 -7.97 9.26
C ARG A 92 30.27 -9.44 8.92
N VAL A 93 29.42 -10.00 8.06
CA VAL A 93 29.47 -11.42 7.67
C VAL A 93 29.59 -11.56 6.15
N ALA A 94 30.38 -12.53 5.70
CA ALA A 94 30.40 -12.97 4.31
C ALA A 94 29.47 -14.17 4.10
N ASN A 95 29.41 -15.06 5.10
CA ASN A 95 28.51 -16.20 5.17
C ASN A 95 28.19 -16.48 6.64
N ALA A 96 26.92 -16.70 6.99
CA ALA A 96 26.50 -17.03 8.34
C ALA A 96 25.19 -17.84 8.35
N VAL A 97 25.08 -18.80 9.27
CA VAL A 97 23.82 -19.51 9.55
C VAL A 97 22.91 -18.59 10.36
N LEU A 98 21.62 -18.56 10.00
CA LEU A 98 20.60 -17.74 10.64
C LEU A 98 19.84 -18.53 11.71
N ALA A 99 19.60 -17.89 12.85
CA ALA A 99 18.67 -18.33 13.88
C ALA A 99 17.47 -17.39 13.98
N SER A 100 16.31 -17.89 14.42
CA SER A 100 15.13 -17.05 14.65
C SER A 100 15.46 -15.92 15.63
N GLY A 101 15.08 -14.70 15.28
CA GLY A 101 15.37 -13.48 16.03
C GLY A 101 16.61 -12.71 15.54
N ASP A 102 17.42 -13.30 14.65
CA ASP A 102 18.62 -12.66 14.12
C ASP A 102 18.30 -11.41 13.30
N LYS A 103 19.15 -10.38 13.46
CA LYS A 103 18.99 -9.09 12.81
C LYS A 103 19.99 -8.91 11.68
N LEU A 104 19.49 -8.84 10.46
CA LEU A 104 20.25 -8.55 9.26
C LEU A 104 20.23 -7.05 9.02
N SER A 105 21.41 -6.42 8.90
CA SER A 105 21.53 -5.02 8.50
C SER A 105 22.14 -4.91 7.11
N ILE A 106 21.41 -4.26 6.20
CA ILE A 106 21.77 -4.06 4.80
C ILE A 106 21.52 -2.58 4.45
N GLY A 107 22.59 -1.82 4.23
CA GLY A 107 22.50 -0.35 4.12
C GLY A 107 21.98 0.27 5.42
N GLN A 108 20.91 1.07 5.35
CA GLN A 108 20.23 1.61 6.54
C GLN A 108 19.06 0.75 7.04
N ASN A 109 18.78 -0.37 6.36
CA ASN A 109 17.64 -1.23 6.63
C ASN A 109 18.01 -2.32 7.63
N ILE A 110 17.07 -2.65 8.51
CA ILE A 110 17.19 -3.73 9.48
C ILE A 110 16.03 -4.69 9.26
N LEU A 111 16.36 -5.92 8.93
CA LEU A 111 15.43 -7.03 8.79
C LEU A 111 15.68 -8.02 9.92
N ARG A 112 14.64 -8.71 10.37
CA ARG A 112 14.74 -9.78 11.34
C ARG A 112 14.31 -11.08 10.69
N PHE A 113 15.14 -12.10 10.79
CA PHE A 113 14.77 -13.46 10.40
C PHE A 113 13.96 -14.10 11.51
N GLU A 114 12.80 -14.64 11.19
CA GLU A 114 11.92 -15.32 12.15
C GLU A 114 11.39 -16.62 11.56
N LEU A 115 11.29 -17.65 12.39
CA LEU A 115 10.54 -18.87 12.12
C LEU A 115 9.14 -18.70 12.74
N VAL A 116 8.19 -18.27 11.92
CA VAL A 116 6.83 -17.90 12.37
C VAL A 116 5.87 -19.07 12.23
N ASP A 117 5.09 -19.33 13.27
CA ASP A 117 3.96 -20.26 13.18
C ASP A 117 2.75 -19.60 12.46
N GLU A 118 1.60 -20.26 12.46
CA GLU A 118 0.38 -19.72 11.84
C GLU A 118 -0.23 -18.56 12.66
N ILE A 119 -0.14 -18.62 13.99
CA ILE A 119 -0.66 -17.60 14.91
C ILE A 119 0.16 -16.32 14.77
N ASP A 120 1.49 -16.43 14.75
CA ASP A 120 2.42 -15.32 14.52
C ASP A 120 2.16 -14.64 13.18
N ARG A 121 1.94 -15.44 12.13
CA ARG A 121 1.62 -14.91 10.80
C ARG A 121 0.30 -14.14 10.80
N GLU A 122 -0.72 -14.67 11.46
CA GLU A 122 -2.00 -13.97 11.56
C GLU A 122 -1.89 -12.67 12.38
N TYR A 123 -1.18 -12.71 13.51
CA TYR A 123 -0.90 -11.52 14.31
C TYR A 123 -0.14 -10.46 13.51
N GLN A 124 0.90 -10.85 12.77
CA GLN A 124 1.67 -9.93 11.93
C GLN A 124 0.85 -9.37 10.78
N ARG A 125 -0.03 -10.15 10.15
CA ARG A 125 -0.98 -9.64 9.14
C ARG A 125 -1.92 -8.60 9.72
N GLN A 126 -2.42 -8.81 10.94
CA GLN A 126 -3.27 -7.84 11.63
C GLN A 126 -2.52 -6.54 11.92
N ILE A 127 -1.30 -6.62 12.44
CA ILE A 127 -0.44 -5.45 12.67
C ILE A 127 -0.16 -4.71 11.36
N HIS A 128 0.20 -5.44 10.29
CA HIS A 128 0.41 -4.84 8.99
C HIS A 128 -0.85 -4.11 8.50
N ARG A 129 -2.02 -4.74 8.62
CA ARG A 129 -3.29 -4.12 8.21
C ARG A 129 -3.56 -2.80 8.93
N LEU A 130 -3.31 -2.73 10.24
CA LEU A 130 -3.46 -1.52 11.06
C LEU A 130 -2.48 -0.40 10.67
N ILE A 131 -1.31 -0.75 10.13
CA ILE A 131 -0.33 0.23 9.65
C ILE A 131 -0.67 0.69 8.23
N SER A 132 -1.11 -0.24 7.39
CA SER A 132 -1.28 -0.01 5.96
C SER A 132 -2.60 0.65 5.59
N HIS A 133 -3.61 0.59 6.45
CA HIS A 133 -4.95 1.09 6.15
C HIS A 133 -5.38 2.16 7.16
N ASP A 134 -6.21 3.09 6.70
CA ASP A 134 -6.93 4.04 7.54
C ASP A 134 -8.10 3.33 8.23
N ASP A 135 -8.12 3.39 9.56
CA ASP A 135 -9.12 2.67 10.38
C ASP A 135 -10.56 3.11 10.11
N LEU A 136 -10.79 4.34 9.64
CA LEU A 136 -12.13 4.86 9.40
C LEU A 136 -12.70 4.37 8.07
N THR A 137 -11.89 4.42 7.01
CA THR A 137 -12.36 4.21 5.64
C THR A 137 -11.97 2.85 5.07
N GLY A 138 -11.01 2.16 5.70
CA GLY A 138 -10.44 0.92 5.19
C GLY A 138 -9.59 1.08 3.94
N LEU A 139 -9.39 2.31 3.44
CA LEU A 139 -8.47 2.64 2.36
C LEU A 139 -7.03 2.58 2.85
N LEU A 140 -6.04 2.71 1.95
CA LEU A 140 -4.64 2.80 2.39
C LEU A 140 -4.41 4.01 3.30
N SER A 141 -3.50 3.88 4.25
CA SER A 141 -2.94 5.02 4.95
C SER A 141 -2.12 5.88 3.99
N SER A 142 -2.04 7.19 4.23
CA SER A 142 -1.23 8.10 3.40
C SER A 142 0.21 7.62 3.23
N ARG A 143 0.79 7.04 4.29
CA ARG A 143 2.13 6.43 4.25
C ARG A 143 2.21 5.28 3.25
N SER A 144 1.25 4.35 3.29
CA SER A 144 1.23 3.21 2.38
C SER A 144 0.96 3.65 0.95
N PHE A 145 0.10 4.65 0.73
CA PHE A 145 -0.13 5.22 -0.59
C PHE A 145 1.16 5.73 -1.26
N PHE A 146 1.95 6.55 -0.56
CA PHE A 146 3.21 7.06 -1.10
C PHE A 146 4.25 5.96 -1.36
N PHE A 147 4.26 4.92 -0.53
CA PHE A 147 5.12 3.76 -0.75
C PHE A 147 4.75 3.04 -2.05
N GLU A 148 3.47 2.71 -2.23
CA GLU A 148 2.95 2.07 -3.43
C GLU A 148 3.18 2.93 -4.68
N LEU A 149 2.91 4.23 -4.59
CA LEU A 149 3.09 5.20 -5.69
C LEU A 149 4.54 5.29 -6.16
N ARG A 150 5.52 5.33 -5.24
CA ARG A 150 6.94 5.34 -5.61
C ARG A 150 7.37 4.03 -6.26
N ARG A 151 6.84 2.90 -5.78
CA ARG A 151 7.10 1.59 -6.38
C ARG A 151 6.57 1.55 -7.80
N GLU A 152 5.36 2.05 -8.01
CA GLU A 152 4.73 2.08 -9.33
C GLU A 152 5.47 3.03 -10.28
N ALA A 153 5.85 4.24 -9.85
CA ALA A 153 6.62 5.14 -10.71
C ALA A 153 7.95 4.54 -11.18
N ALA A 154 8.64 3.80 -10.31
CA ALA A 154 9.86 3.10 -10.71
C ALA A 154 9.59 1.98 -11.72
N ARG A 155 8.46 1.28 -11.58
CA ARG A 155 8.04 0.21 -12.51
C ARG A 155 7.61 0.78 -13.86
N ALA A 156 6.72 1.77 -13.85
CA ALA A 156 6.20 2.46 -15.01
C ALA A 156 7.34 3.10 -15.84
N ALA A 157 8.35 3.67 -15.19
CA ALA A 157 9.56 4.18 -15.86
C ALA A 157 10.36 3.10 -16.58
N ALA A 158 10.44 1.89 -16.02
CA ALA A 158 11.20 0.77 -16.58
C ALA A 158 10.45 0.06 -17.72
N GLU A 159 9.11 0.02 -17.63
CA GLU A 159 8.23 -0.66 -18.59
C GLU A 159 7.66 0.30 -19.67
N ASP A 160 7.99 1.59 -19.62
CA ASP A 160 7.42 2.67 -20.46
C ASP A 160 5.88 2.69 -20.41
N ARG A 161 5.33 2.65 -19.18
CA ARG A 161 3.89 2.62 -18.90
C ARG A 161 3.42 3.94 -18.31
N SER A 162 2.13 4.21 -18.51
CA SER A 162 1.43 5.37 -17.94
C SER A 162 0.55 4.94 -16.77
N PHE A 163 0.46 5.81 -15.77
CA PHE A 163 -0.55 5.74 -14.71
C PHE A 163 -1.00 7.16 -14.34
N CYS A 164 -2.16 7.28 -13.70
CA CYS A 164 -2.69 8.58 -13.29
C CYS A 164 -2.80 8.66 -11.77
N VAL A 165 -2.56 9.84 -11.21
CA VAL A 165 -2.81 10.18 -9.80
C VAL A 165 -4.00 11.12 -9.72
N MET A 166 -4.84 10.91 -8.72
CA MET A 166 -6.00 11.73 -8.41
C MET A 166 -5.93 12.23 -6.97
N MET A 167 -6.18 13.53 -6.78
CA MET A 167 -6.45 14.14 -5.48
C MET A 167 -7.92 14.50 -5.41
N LEU A 168 -8.59 14.13 -4.31
CA LEU A 168 -10.01 14.32 -4.13
C LEU A 168 -10.28 14.99 -2.79
N ASP A 169 -11.26 15.89 -2.74
CA ASP A 169 -11.66 16.55 -1.50
C ASP A 169 -13.18 16.78 -1.45
N VAL A 170 -13.75 16.47 -0.30
CA VAL A 170 -15.20 16.54 -0.05
C VAL A 170 -15.64 17.99 0.08
N ASP A 171 -16.50 18.41 -0.84
CA ASP A 171 -16.97 19.78 -0.91
C ASP A 171 -17.81 20.15 0.31
N HIS A 172 -17.45 21.25 0.97
CA HIS A 172 -18.16 21.79 2.13
C HIS A 172 -18.26 20.81 3.33
N PHE A 173 -17.31 19.88 3.50
CA PHE A 173 -17.35 18.90 4.58
C PHE A 173 -17.48 19.49 6.00
N LYS A 174 -16.91 20.67 6.25
CA LYS A 174 -17.11 21.39 7.51
C LYS A 174 -18.60 21.62 7.84
N VAL A 175 -19.44 21.90 6.84
CA VAL A 175 -20.89 22.09 7.01
C VAL A 175 -21.56 20.81 7.49
N VAL A 176 -21.12 19.64 7.03
CA VAL A 176 -21.61 18.33 7.50
C VAL A 176 -21.33 18.18 9.00
N ASN A 177 -20.10 18.45 9.43
CA ASN A 177 -19.73 18.38 10.84
C ASN A 177 -20.50 19.40 11.69
N ASP A 178 -20.61 20.64 11.22
CA ASP A 178 -21.27 21.72 11.96
C ASP A 178 -22.79 21.48 12.06
N THR A 179 -23.40 20.83 11.07
CA THR A 179 -24.86 20.57 11.01
C THR A 179 -25.26 19.28 11.72
N TYR A 180 -24.50 18.20 11.51
CA TYR A 180 -24.89 16.84 11.94
C TYR A 180 -23.95 16.23 12.99
N GLY A 181 -22.87 16.92 13.33
CA GLY A 181 -21.86 16.47 14.29
C GLY A 181 -20.84 15.50 13.69
N HIS A 182 -19.71 15.36 14.39
CA HIS A 182 -18.56 14.57 13.95
C HIS A 182 -18.87 13.08 13.71
N LEU A 183 -19.84 12.50 14.41
CA LEU A 183 -20.20 11.10 14.19
C LEU A 183 -20.77 10.88 12.77
N THR A 184 -21.61 11.80 12.31
CA THR A 184 -22.13 11.81 10.93
C THR A 184 -21.03 12.14 9.93
N GLY A 185 -20.14 13.08 10.26
CA GLY A 185 -18.97 13.38 9.43
C GLY A 185 -18.09 12.15 9.21
N SER A 186 -17.73 11.44 10.28
CA SER A 186 -16.95 10.20 10.18
C SER A 186 -17.67 9.13 9.36
N LYS A 187 -18.99 8.95 9.55
CA LYS A 187 -19.77 7.99 8.76
C LYS A 187 -19.80 8.37 7.28
N THR A 188 -19.90 9.66 6.97
CA THR A 188 -19.85 10.17 5.60
C THR A 188 -18.52 9.84 4.95
N LEU A 189 -17.38 10.02 5.64
CA LEU A 189 -16.06 9.68 5.11
C LEU A 189 -15.89 8.17 4.89
N GLU A 190 -16.39 7.34 5.81
CA GLU A 190 -16.43 5.87 5.67
C GLU A 190 -17.19 5.47 4.39
N GLU A 191 -18.39 6.02 4.18
CA GLU A 191 -19.23 5.75 3.01
C GLU A 191 -18.58 6.26 1.70
N ILE A 192 -17.88 7.39 1.74
CA ILE A 192 -17.10 7.90 0.59
C ILE A 192 -15.97 6.94 0.24
N GLY A 193 -15.23 6.43 1.23
CA GLY A 193 -14.21 5.40 1.01
C GLY A 193 -14.78 4.16 0.33
N GLY A 194 -15.95 3.72 0.76
CA GLY A 194 -16.72 2.65 0.12
C GLY A 194 -17.13 2.96 -1.32
N CYS A 195 -17.52 4.20 -1.63
CA CYS A 195 -17.85 4.62 -2.99
C CYS A 195 -16.61 4.57 -3.92
N ILE A 196 -15.47 5.06 -3.42
CA ILE A 196 -14.21 5.08 -4.19
C ILE A 196 -13.78 3.63 -4.50
N ILE A 197 -13.68 2.77 -3.49
CA ILE A 197 -13.17 1.40 -3.68
C ILE A 197 -14.03 0.56 -4.65
N ASN A 198 -15.35 0.78 -4.66
CA ASN A 198 -16.27 0.07 -5.56
C ASN A 198 -16.13 0.46 -7.04
N ILE A 199 -15.47 1.59 -7.33
CA ILE A 199 -15.27 2.09 -8.70
C ILE A 199 -13.87 1.73 -9.20
N LEU A 200 -12.91 1.68 -8.28
CA LEU A 200 -11.54 1.25 -8.56
C LEU A 200 -11.48 -0.24 -8.92
N ARG A 201 -10.47 -0.58 -9.72
CA ARG A 201 -10.23 -1.96 -10.19
C ARG A 201 -9.30 -2.70 -9.25
N SER A 202 -9.14 -3.99 -9.50
CA SER A 202 -8.03 -4.74 -8.93
C SER A 202 -6.71 -4.10 -9.39
N GLY A 203 -5.81 -3.81 -8.44
CA GLY A 203 -4.53 -3.16 -8.70
C GLY A 203 -4.53 -1.63 -8.56
N ASP A 204 -5.66 -0.95 -8.80
CA ASP A 204 -5.79 0.46 -8.45
C ASP A 204 -5.71 0.64 -6.93
N ALA A 205 -5.28 1.81 -6.47
CA ALA A 205 -5.18 2.10 -5.05
C ALA A 205 -5.85 3.43 -4.69
N ALA A 206 -6.47 3.46 -3.52
CA ALA A 206 -6.97 4.68 -2.89
C ALA A 206 -6.52 4.77 -1.44
N SER A 207 -6.43 6.00 -0.96
CA SER A 207 -6.01 6.35 0.38
C SER A 207 -6.82 7.51 0.92
N ARG A 208 -7.03 7.52 2.23
CA ARG A 208 -7.38 8.75 2.93
C ARG A 208 -6.09 9.52 3.22
N PHE A 209 -5.93 10.64 2.53
CA PHE A 209 -4.70 11.43 2.57
C PHE A 209 -4.57 12.19 3.91
N GLY A 210 -5.69 12.73 4.39
CA GLY A 210 -5.81 13.40 5.69
C GLY A 210 -7.14 14.16 5.80
N GLY A 211 -7.75 14.23 6.99
CA GLY A 211 -9.02 14.95 7.15
C GLY A 211 -10.13 14.42 6.23
N GLU A 212 -10.61 15.27 5.33
CA GLU A 212 -11.58 15.01 4.27
C GLU A 212 -10.96 14.81 2.86
N GLU A 213 -9.63 14.73 2.78
CA GLU A 213 -8.89 14.56 1.54
C GLU A 213 -8.59 13.08 1.27
N PHE A 214 -8.72 12.70 0.01
CA PHE A 214 -8.43 11.37 -0.51
C PHE A 214 -7.43 11.46 -1.66
N ALA A 215 -6.68 10.39 -1.86
CA ALA A 215 -5.81 10.22 -3.00
C ALA A 215 -6.07 8.87 -3.65
N ALA A 216 -5.87 8.78 -4.96
CA ALA A 216 -5.91 7.51 -5.67
C ALA A 216 -4.89 7.49 -6.80
N PHE A 217 -4.45 6.32 -7.22
CA PHE A 217 -3.77 6.16 -8.50
C PHE A 217 -4.39 5.01 -9.29
N LEU A 218 -4.41 5.18 -10.60
CA LEU A 218 -4.99 4.25 -11.56
C LEU A 218 -3.87 3.63 -12.38
N LEU A 219 -3.69 2.33 -12.25
CA LEU A 219 -2.67 1.60 -13.01
C LEU A 219 -3.07 1.56 -14.48
N ASP A 220 -2.07 1.59 -15.36
CA ASP A 220 -2.24 1.36 -16.79
C ASP A 220 -3.28 2.28 -17.42
N ALA A 221 -3.31 3.52 -16.93
CA ALA A 221 -4.30 4.51 -17.27
C ALA A 221 -3.62 5.75 -17.86
N ASP A 222 -4.13 6.18 -19.00
CA ASP A 222 -3.91 7.53 -19.50
C ASP A 222 -4.96 8.52 -18.97
N ILE A 223 -4.77 9.79 -19.30
CA ILE A 223 -5.62 10.87 -18.79
C ILE A 223 -7.10 10.70 -19.14
N ALA A 224 -7.42 10.18 -20.33
CA ALA A 224 -8.80 10.06 -20.79
C ALA A 224 -9.52 8.97 -20.00
N GLN A 225 -8.85 7.85 -19.77
CA GLN A 225 -9.35 6.80 -18.90
C GLN A 225 -9.49 7.31 -17.46
N ALA A 226 -8.53 8.09 -16.96
CA ALA A 226 -8.59 8.65 -15.61
C ALA A 226 -9.75 9.64 -15.44
N LEU A 227 -10.03 10.49 -16.43
CA LEU A 227 -11.18 11.38 -16.44
C LEU A 227 -12.50 10.60 -16.34
N VAL A 228 -12.65 9.51 -17.08
CA VAL A 228 -13.84 8.65 -16.98
C VAL A 228 -13.99 8.04 -15.59
N ALA A 229 -12.89 7.58 -14.99
CA ALA A 229 -12.92 7.00 -13.64
C ALA A 229 -13.26 8.05 -12.57
N ALA A 230 -12.61 9.21 -12.64
CA ALA A 230 -12.86 10.34 -11.74
C ALA A 230 -14.31 10.82 -11.85
N GLU A 231 -14.85 10.92 -13.05
CA GLU A 231 -16.25 11.33 -13.25
C GLU A 231 -17.23 10.29 -12.70
N ARG A 232 -16.92 8.99 -12.84
CA ARG A 232 -17.70 7.94 -12.17
C ARG A 232 -17.66 8.08 -10.66
N ILE A 233 -16.50 8.36 -10.06
CA ILE A 233 -16.37 8.61 -8.60
C ILE A 233 -17.20 9.81 -8.20
N ARG A 234 -17.06 10.93 -8.91
CA ARG A 234 -17.78 12.18 -8.65
C ARG A 234 -19.29 11.99 -8.70
N ALA A 235 -19.80 11.39 -9.78
CA ALA A 235 -21.22 11.14 -9.98
C ALA A 235 -21.79 10.14 -8.96
N ALA A 236 -21.04 9.08 -8.63
CA ALA A 236 -21.46 8.12 -7.62
C ALA A 236 -21.63 8.78 -6.25
N ILE A 237 -20.67 9.60 -5.83
CA ILE A 237 -20.73 10.34 -4.56
C ILE A 237 -21.87 11.35 -4.57
N GLU A 238 -22.02 12.15 -5.63
CA GLU A 238 -23.12 13.13 -5.75
C GLU A 238 -24.50 12.47 -5.62
N SER A 239 -24.68 11.29 -6.21
CA SER A 239 -25.94 10.55 -6.17
C SER A 239 -26.17 9.72 -4.90
N HIS A 240 -25.17 9.61 -4.03
CA HIS A 240 -25.24 8.77 -2.84
C HIS A 240 -25.94 9.49 -1.68
N GLY A 241 -26.94 8.83 -1.08
CA GLY A 241 -27.60 9.30 0.14
C GLY A 241 -26.83 8.87 1.38
N PHE A 242 -25.95 9.74 1.89
CA PHE A 242 -25.08 9.49 3.05
C PHE A 242 -25.85 9.45 4.36
N SER A 243 -25.51 8.50 5.23
CA SER A 243 -26.24 8.25 6.47
C SER A 243 -26.03 9.36 7.51
N ILE A 244 -27.11 9.97 8.00
CA ILE A 244 -27.09 10.82 9.20
C ILE A 244 -27.16 9.92 10.43
N VAL A 245 -26.19 10.05 11.34
CA VAL A 245 -26.11 9.23 12.56
C VAL A 245 -26.58 10.03 13.77
N ARG A 246 -27.62 9.53 14.45
CA ARG A 246 -28.08 10.06 15.75
C ARG A 246 -28.17 8.95 16.79
N HIS A 247 -27.62 9.19 17.98
CA HIS A 247 -27.55 8.19 19.06
C HIS A 247 -26.97 6.83 18.58
N GLY A 248 -25.99 6.86 17.67
CA GLY A 248 -25.35 5.67 17.12
C GLY A 248 -26.18 4.88 16.09
N ARG A 249 -27.29 5.44 15.59
CA ARG A 249 -28.14 4.79 14.58
C ARG A 249 -28.34 5.68 13.35
N PRO A 250 -28.38 5.12 12.13
CA PRO A 250 -28.81 5.85 10.94
C PRO A 250 -30.28 6.26 11.07
N VAL A 251 -30.59 7.52 10.78
CA VAL A 251 -31.96 8.05 10.91
C VAL A 251 -32.51 8.66 9.63
N GLU A 252 -31.65 9.33 8.85
CA GLU A 252 -31.99 10.08 7.64
C GLU A 252 -30.78 10.05 6.69
N THR A 253 -30.90 10.68 5.52
CA THR A 253 -29.79 10.83 4.57
C THR A 253 -29.50 12.29 4.25
N HIS A 254 -28.25 12.58 3.90
CA HIS A 254 -27.80 13.86 3.35
C HIS A 254 -26.96 13.62 2.08
N HIS A 255 -26.61 14.69 1.36
CA HIS A 255 -25.83 14.59 0.14
C HIS A 255 -24.60 15.50 0.24
N VAL A 256 -23.48 15.02 -0.28
CA VAL A 256 -22.25 15.79 -0.47
C VAL A 256 -21.77 15.65 -1.90
N THR A 257 -20.87 16.54 -2.31
CA THR A 257 -20.19 16.47 -3.60
C THR A 257 -18.69 16.39 -3.37
N ILE A 258 -17.93 16.07 -4.42
CA ILE A 258 -16.49 15.94 -4.35
C ILE A 258 -15.85 16.67 -5.53
N SER A 259 -14.75 17.36 -5.28
CA SER A 259 -13.89 17.93 -6.31
C SER A 259 -12.70 17.00 -6.54
N ILE A 260 -12.25 16.85 -7.79
CA ILE A 260 -11.17 15.93 -8.16
C ILE A 260 -10.16 16.62 -9.07
N GLY A 261 -8.87 16.49 -8.76
CA GLY A 261 -7.75 16.88 -9.59
C GLY A 261 -6.96 15.66 -10.07
N ILE A 262 -6.49 15.67 -11.32
CA ILE A 262 -5.78 14.54 -11.93
C ILE A 262 -4.43 14.99 -12.50
N ALA A 263 -3.40 14.16 -12.38
CA ALA A 263 -2.14 14.28 -13.11
C ALA A 263 -1.68 12.92 -13.65
N THR A 264 -0.90 12.92 -14.72
CA THR A 264 -0.50 11.73 -15.50
C THR A 264 1.01 11.52 -15.45
N PHE A 265 1.44 10.30 -15.14
CA PHE A 265 2.83 9.89 -15.31
C PHE A 265 3.02 9.24 -16.69
N PRO A 266 4.10 9.53 -17.43
CA PRO A 266 5.18 10.48 -17.11
C PRO A 266 4.94 11.89 -17.66
N GLU A 267 3.83 12.15 -18.35
CA GLU A 267 3.59 13.36 -19.14
C GLU A 267 3.59 14.63 -18.29
N ASP A 268 2.95 14.58 -17.11
CA ASP A 268 2.89 15.72 -16.20
C ASP A 268 4.13 15.75 -15.29
N SER A 269 4.58 14.62 -14.72
CA SER A 269 5.89 14.51 -14.06
C SER A 269 6.37 13.06 -13.96
N ARG A 270 7.69 12.88 -13.88
CA ARG A 270 8.36 11.60 -13.54
C ARG A 270 8.67 11.46 -12.05
N GLU A 271 8.50 12.51 -11.26
CA GLU A 271 8.75 12.50 -9.82
C GLU A 271 7.42 12.31 -9.08
N PRO A 272 7.25 11.24 -8.28
CA PRO A 272 5.99 10.92 -7.61
C PRO A 272 5.38 12.02 -6.74
N ILE A 273 6.20 12.77 -6.01
CA ILE A 273 5.72 13.84 -5.13
C ILE A 273 5.27 15.03 -5.97
N GLU A 274 6.06 15.43 -6.97
CA GLU A 274 5.66 16.50 -7.89
C GLU A 274 4.37 16.14 -8.65
N LEU A 275 4.18 14.86 -9.00
CA LEU A 275 2.96 14.39 -9.65
C LEU A 275 1.71 14.57 -8.77
N VAL A 276 1.83 14.29 -7.46
CA VAL A 276 0.76 14.55 -6.49
C VAL A 276 0.49 16.05 -6.35
N GLU A 277 1.53 16.89 -6.29
CA GLU A 277 1.39 18.36 -6.23
C GLU A 277 0.67 18.94 -7.46
N LYS A 278 0.90 18.34 -8.64
CA LYS A 278 0.19 18.69 -9.88
C LYS A 278 -1.27 18.28 -9.84
N ALA A 279 -1.59 17.08 -9.34
CA ALA A 279 -2.97 16.67 -9.12
C ALA A 279 -3.68 17.56 -8.09
N ASP A 280 -3.01 17.95 -7.00
CA ASP A 280 -3.55 18.89 -6.01
C ASP A 280 -3.81 20.29 -6.60
N SER A 281 -2.90 20.78 -7.45
CA SER A 281 -3.11 22.04 -8.17
C SER A 281 -4.36 21.99 -9.06
N ALA A 282 -4.62 20.85 -9.71
CA ALA A 282 -5.83 20.64 -10.50
C ALA A 282 -7.09 20.55 -9.61
N LEU A 283 -6.99 19.93 -8.43
CA LEU A 283 -8.07 19.87 -7.44
C LEU A 283 -8.43 21.28 -6.94
N TYR A 284 -7.41 22.10 -6.66
CA TYR A 284 -7.61 23.49 -6.29
C TYR A 284 -8.36 24.28 -7.38
N ARG A 285 -8.04 24.03 -8.65
CA ARG A 285 -8.79 24.60 -9.78
C ARG A 285 -10.24 24.12 -9.80
N ALA A 286 -10.48 22.82 -9.60
CA ALA A 286 -11.84 22.28 -9.49
C ALA A 286 -12.67 22.98 -8.40
N LYS A 287 -12.09 23.21 -7.21
CA LYS A 287 -12.73 23.94 -6.12
C LYS A 287 -13.03 25.40 -6.46
N ARG A 288 -12.13 26.07 -7.18
CA ARG A 288 -12.29 27.49 -7.56
C ARG A 288 -13.32 27.71 -8.66
N GLU A 289 -13.46 26.76 -9.58
CA GLU A 289 -14.36 26.92 -10.72
C GLU A 289 -15.81 26.51 -10.43
N GLY A 290 -16.12 26.13 -9.19
CA GLY A 290 -17.49 25.86 -8.76
C GLY A 290 -17.69 24.53 -8.05
N ARG A 291 -16.61 23.81 -7.72
CA ARG A 291 -16.66 22.51 -7.03
C ARG A 291 -17.39 21.44 -7.86
N ASN A 292 -17.59 20.27 -7.27
CA ASN A 292 -18.31 19.15 -7.86
C ASN A 292 -17.90 18.88 -9.32
N ARG A 293 -16.59 18.78 -9.56
CA ARG A 293 -16.04 18.62 -10.90
C ARG A 293 -14.68 17.96 -10.89
N VAL A 294 -14.29 17.50 -12.06
CA VAL A 294 -12.97 16.93 -12.34
C VAL A 294 -12.14 17.92 -13.14
N CYS A 295 -10.86 18.07 -12.80
CA CYS A 295 -9.88 18.86 -13.54
C CYS A 295 -8.61 18.05 -13.76
N ALA A 296 -8.10 18.01 -14.99
CA ALA A 296 -6.77 17.51 -15.31
C ALA A 296 -5.72 18.62 -15.14
N TYR A 297 -4.52 18.33 -14.65
CA TYR A 297 -3.47 19.33 -14.47
C TYR A 297 -3.14 20.04 -15.80
N ARG A 298 -2.84 19.24 -16.84
CA ARG A 298 -2.66 19.72 -18.20
C ARG A 298 -3.98 19.90 -18.94
N ASP A 299 -3.93 20.72 -19.98
CA ASP A 299 -5.00 20.75 -20.97
C ASP A 299 -5.04 19.41 -21.72
N VAL A 300 -6.25 18.89 -21.90
CA VAL A 300 -6.51 17.65 -22.62
C VAL A 300 -7.22 18.02 -23.92
N SER A 301 -6.70 17.54 -25.04
CA SER A 301 -7.29 17.83 -26.35
C SER A 301 -8.63 17.10 -26.55
N ASP A 302 -9.50 17.66 -27.38
CA ASP A 302 -10.79 17.02 -27.71
C ASP A 302 -10.59 15.62 -28.31
N ASP A 303 -9.52 15.41 -29.07
CA ASP A 303 -9.18 14.11 -29.65
C ASP A 303 -8.82 13.06 -28.58
N GLU A 304 -8.13 13.46 -27.52
CA GLU A 304 -7.78 12.57 -26.41
C GLU A 304 -9.00 12.14 -25.60
N VAL A 305 -9.96 13.06 -25.39
CA VAL A 305 -11.18 12.80 -24.62
C VAL A 305 -12.20 11.98 -25.42
N ASN A 306 -12.32 12.23 -26.73
CA ASN A 306 -13.37 11.64 -27.57
C ASN A 306 -12.95 10.38 -28.34
N ARG A 307 -11.69 9.93 -28.21
CA ARG A 307 -11.26 8.66 -28.83
C ARG A 307 -11.93 7.47 -28.14
N ASP A 308 -12.12 6.39 -28.90
CA ASP A 308 -12.55 5.11 -28.34
C ASP A 308 -11.50 4.63 -27.33
N LEU A 309 -11.93 4.54 -26.08
CA LEU A 309 -11.09 4.03 -25.02
C LEU A 309 -11.04 2.51 -25.11
N PRO A 310 -9.85 1.90 -25.19
CA PRO A 310 -9.76 0.46 -25.08
C PRO A 310 -10.37 0.04 -23.73
N PRO A 311 -11.05 -1.12 -23.69
CA PRO A 311 -11.48 -1.66 -22.41
C PRO A 311 -10.23 -1.77 -21.53
N ARG A 312 -10.25 -1.08 -20.40
CA ARG A 312 -9.16 -1.19 -19.42
C ARG A 312 -9.00 -2.67 -19.07
N ARG A 313 -7.76 -3.14 -19.06
CA ARG A 313 -7.42 -4.53 -18.69
C ARG A 313 -7.72 -4.72 -17.21
N ASP A 314 -8.29 -5.87 -16.87
CA ASP A 314 -8.54 -6.28 -15.48
C ASP A 314 -7.30 -6.96 -14.89
#